data_AF-A0A7X5TQX8-F1
#
_entry.id   AF-A0A7X5TQX8-F1
#
_cell.length_a   1.000
_cell.length_b   1.000
_cell.length_c   1.000
_cell.angle_alpha   90.00
_cell.angle_beta   90.00
_cell.angle_gamma   90.00
#
_symmetry.space_group_name_H-M   'P 1'
#
loop_
_entity.id
_entity.type
_entity.pdbx_description
1 polymer ?
#
loop_
_entity_poly.entity_id
_entity_poly.type
_entity_poly.pdbx_seq_one_letter_code
_entity_poly.pdbx_strand_id
1 'polypeptide(L)'
;MRLQEDRLDVHERATCCAGGGFRSLSAAASGKRLRGCRRNLPPAVRHSTGHGIRGWLAMDRDEPVPTRPRTLVALHWLTVLCVLTAATLVLVRDELDGRAVRAWLLEGHRHAGLLVLLLFGARVGLRIRYGKLQPGGNHPKIVRICAAITHVALYALLLAQPLLGWAMSSAAGEDVHFFGLTLPALVGENEDLADALQSWHIDAAWALLVLVTLHLGAALWHHFVLRDHTLRMMLPRRHR
;
A
#
# COMPACT_ATOMS: atom_id res chain seq x y z
N MET A 1 51.99 30.54 -13.13
CA MET A 1 52.98 30.94 -12.11
C MET A 1 52.59 30.26 -10.80
N ARG A 2 53.42 29.31 -10.31
CA ARG A 2 53.14 28.38 -9.19
C ARG A 2 52.04 27.33 -9.51
N LEU A 3 52.38 26.02 -9.62
CA LEU A 3 52.66 24.98 -8.57
C LEU A 3 51.33 24.42 -7.98
N GLN A 4 51.04 23.10 -8.02
CA GLN A 4 51.65 21.96 -7.28
C GLN A 4 51.53 22.11 -5.76
N GLU A 5 51.21 21.12 -4.92
CA GLU A 5 50.80 19.69 -4.96
C GLU A 5 50.16 19.37 -3.56
N ASP A 6 49.49 18.28 -3.18
CA ASP A 6 49.14 16.94 -3.71
C ASP A 6 47.80 16.50 -2.97
N ARG A 7 46.91 15.52 -3.32
CA ARG A 7 46.96 14.14 -3.90
C ARG A 7 47.33 13.06 -2.85
N LEU A 8 46.77 11.86 -3.02
CA LEU A 8 46.79 10.70 -2.09
C LEU A 8 46.00 10.94 -0.78
N ASP A 9 45.45 9.95 -0.08
CA ASP A 9 45.60 8.49 -0.21
C ASP A 9 44.27 7.72 -0.40
N VAL A 10 44.38 6.54 -1.02
CA VAL A 10 43.31 5.52 -1.09
C VAL A 10 43.94 4.17 -0.78
N HIS A 11 43.77 3.64 0.44
CA HIS A 11 43.71 2.20 0.78
C HIS A 11 43.60 2.01 2.32
N GLU A 12 43.50 0.75 2.75
CA GLU A 12 43.66 0.26 4.13
C GLU A 12 42.52 0.59 5.13
N ARG A 13 41.94 -0.36 5.90
CA ARG A 13 42.22 -1.81 6.08
C ARG A 13 40.91 -2.60 6.20
N ALA A 14 40.86 -3.76 5.56
CA ALA A 14 39.82 -4.76 5.73
C ALA A 14 40.45 -6.15 5.97
N THR A 15 40.95 -6.39 7.18
CA THR A 15 41.47 -7.71 7.57
C THR A 15 41.46 -7.91 9.09
N CYS A 16 40.65 -8.88 9.57
CA CYS A 16 40.90 -9.56 10.84
C CYS A 16 40.17 -10.91 10.85
N CYS A 17 40.75 -11.90 10.18
CA CYS A 17 40.35 -13.31 10.18
C CYS A 17 41.61 -14.17 10.07
N ALA A 18 41.53 -15.40 10.60
CA ALA A 18 42.63 -16.35 10.79
C ALA A 18 43.73 -15.92 11.79
N GLY A 19 44.45 -16.90 12.35
CA GLY A 19 45.54 -16.70 13.32
C GLY A 19 45.39 -17.48 14.62
N GLY A 20 45.53 -18.82 14.57
CA GLY A 20 45.67 -19.64 15.78
C GLY A 20 47.10 -19.58 16.36
N GLY A 21 47.25 -19.74 17.67
CA GLY A 21 48.57 -19.61 18.33
C GLY A 21 48.60 -20.10 19.77
N PHE A 22 48.54 -21.41 19.99
CA PHE A 22 48.62 -22.00 21.32
C PHE A 22 50.09 -22.06 21.79
N ARG A 23 50.52 -21.10 22.63
CA ARG A 23 51.81 -21.17 23.35
C ARG A 23 51.67 -20.76 24.81
N SER A 24 52.10 -21.65 25.70
CA SER A 24 52.22 -21.42 27.14
C SER A 24 53.47 -20.61 27.48
N LEU A 25 53.33 -19.55 28.27
CA LEU A 25 54.42 -18.97 29.07
C LEU A 25 53.85 -18.53 30.42
N SER A 26 54.58 -18.82 31.50
CA SER A 26 54.23 -18.46 32.87
C SER A 26 55.21 -17.42 33.40
N ALA A 27 54.71 -16.26 33.84
CA ALA A 27 55.51 -15.29 34.58
C ALA A 27 54.65 -14.30 35.38
N ALA A 28 55.12 -14.02 36.61
CA ALA A 28 55.03 -12.78 37.39
C ALA A 28 53.69 -12.01 37.49
N ALA A 29 53.24 -11.83 38.74
CA ALA A 29 52.12 -10.98 39.11
C ALA A 29 52.38 -9.47 38.86
N SER A 30 51.34 -8.76 38.43
CA SER A 30 51.23 -7.30 38.59
C SER A 30 49.76 -6.93 38.87
N GLY A 31 49.49 -6.44 40.07
CA GLY A 31 48.13 -6.20 40.57
C GLY A 31 47.43 -4.99 39.95
N LYS A 32 46.95 -5.09 38.71
CA LYS A 32 46.01 -4.10 38.15
C LYS A 32 44.56 -4.58 38.26
N ARG A 33 43.83 -3.97 39.19
CA ARG A 33 42.42 -4.24 39.51
C ARG A 33 41.53 -3.87 38.31
N LEU A 34 41.31 -4.81 37.39
CA LEU A 34 40.49 -4.63 36.19
C LEU A 34 39.07 -4.18 36.59
N ARG A 35 38.70 -2.95 36.23
CA ARG A 35 37.34 -2.44 36.43
C ARG A 35 36.40 -3.26 35.54
N GLY A 36 35.43 -3.94 36.15
CA GLY A 36 34.58 -4.90 35.45
C GLY A 36 33.80 -4.25 34.32
N CYS A 37 34.16 -4.57 33.07
CA CYS A 37 33.35 -4.25 31.91
C CYS A 37 32.07 -5.10 31.97
N ARG A 38 31.01 -4.57 32.58
CA ARG A 38 29.66 -5.14 32.46
C ARG A 38 29.28 -5.08 30.98
N ARG A 39 29.39 -6.22 30.30
CA ARG A 39 28.72 -6.42 29.01
C ARG A 39 27.22 -6.26 29.25
N ASN A 40 26.65 -5.16 28.75
CA ASN A 40 25.21 -5.05 28.58
C ASN A 40 24.79 -6.03 27.48
N LEU A 41 24.56 -7.29 27.88
CA LEU A 41 23.78 -8.21 27.05
C LEU A 41 22.39 -7.59 26.87
N PRO A 42 21.83 -7.54 25.65
CA PRO A 42 20.41 -7.28 25.50
C PRO A 42 19.62 -8.38 26.24
N PRO A 43 18.42 -8.06 26.77
CA PRO A 43 17.58 -9.07 27.40
C PRO A 43 17.29 -10.21 26.41
N ALA A 44 17.41 -11.45 26.88
CA ALA A 44 17.27 -12.62 26.02
C ALA A 44 15.86 -12.65 25.37
N VAL A 45 15.84 -12.61 24.04
CA VAL A 45 14.60 -12.69 23.25
C VAL A 45 13.94 -14.04 23.51
N ARG A 46 12.88 -14.05 24.33
CA ARG A 46 12.09 -15.24 24.58
C ARG A 46 11.25 -15.54 23.34
N HIS A 47 11.69 -16.49 22.52
CA HIS A 47 10.86 -17.06 21.47
C HIS A 47 9.67 -17.80 22.10
N SER A 48 8.57 -17.09 22.29
CA SER A 48 7.32 -17.64 22.81
C SER A 48 6.72 -18.61 21.78
N THR A 49 6.86 -19.91 22.01
CA THR A 49 6.33 -20.99 21.14
C THR A 49 4.83 -21.21 21.33
N GLY A 50 4.06 -20.13 21.48
CA GLY A 50 2.62 -20.13 21.77
C GLY A 50 1.72 -20.45 20.56
N HIS A 51 1.82 -21.66 20.00
CA HIS A 51 0.92 -22.15 18.95
C HIS A 51 -0.47 -22.50 19.52
N GLY A 52 -1.23 -21.49 19.93
CA GLY A 52 -2.60 -21.65 20.43
C GLY A 52 -3.44 -20.38 20.23
N ILE A 53 -4.77 -20.53 20.24
CA ILE A 53 -5.69 -19.41 19.93
C ILE A 53 -5.57 -18.22 20.90
N ARG A 54 -5.07 -18.44 22.12
CA ARG A 54 -4.76 -17.36 23.08
C ARG A 54 -3.48 -16.58 22.75
N GLY A 55 -2.55 -17.13 21.98
CA GLY A 55 -1.31 -16.44 21.58
C GLY A 55 -1.56 -15.19 20.74
N TRP A 56 -2.58 -15.21 19.87
CA TRP A 56 -2.94 -14.08 19.01
C TRP A 56 -3.47 -12.85 19.79
N LEU A 57 -3.95 -13.03 21.02
CA LEU A 57 -4.38 -11.95 21.92
C LEU A 57 -3.21 -11.33 22.71
N ALA A 58 -2.06 -12.02 22.76
CA ALA A 58 -0.82 -11.56 23.37
C ALA A 58 0.16 -11.06 22.30
N MET A 59 -0.33 -10.22 21.39
CA MET A 59 0.53 -9.49 20.45
C MET A 59 1.16 -8.29 21.18
N ASP A 60 2.49 -8.20 21.16
CA ASP A 60 3.24 -7.17 21.88
C ASP A 60 2.81 -5.76 21.44
N ARG A 61 2.39 -4.94 22.41
CA ARG A 61 1.78 -3.63 22.15
C ARG A 61 2.79 -2.52 21.83
N ASP A 62 4.07 -2.84 21.99
CA ASP A 62 5.18 -1.89 22.04
C ASP A 62 6.05 -1.94 20.76
N GLU A 63 5.72 -2.81 19.81
CA GLU A 63 6.33 -2.86 18.48
C GLU A 63 6.07 -1.54 17.70
N PRO A 64 7.12 -0.82 17.24
CA PRO A 64 6.97 0.52 16.68
C PRO A 64 6.21 0.50 15.34
N VAL A 65 5.00 1.07 15.35
CA VAL A 65 4.07 1.16 14.19
C VAL A 65 4.80 1.49 12.88
N PRO A 66 4.92 0.55 11.91
CA PRO A 66 5.63 0.78 10.66
C PRO A 66 5.12 2.01 9.91
N THR A 67 6.01 2.96 9.65
CA THR A 67 5.64 4.23 9.01
C THR A 67 5.42 4.04 7.52
N ARG A 68 4.23 4.43 7.03
CA ARG A 68 3.96 4.52 5.59
C ARG A 68 4.25 5.94 5.09
N PRO A 69 4.85 6.10 3.88
CA PRO A 69 5.04 7.41 3.26
C PRO A 69 3.72 8.19 3.17
N ARG A 70 3.73 9.45 3.60
CA ARG A 70 2.53 10.30 3.64
C ARG A 70 1.82 10.37 2.28
N THR A 71 2.57 10.41 1.19
CA THR A 71 2.05 10.41 -0.18
C THR A 71 1.26 9.15 -0.53
N LEU A 72 1.69 7.95 -0.10
CA LEU A 72 0.94 6.71 -0.32
C LEU A 72 -0.36 6.68 0.50
N VAL A 73 -0.36 7.27 1.70
CA VAL A 73 -1.54 7.42 2.54
C VAL A 73 -2.52 8.43 1.94
N ALA A 74 -2.03 9.59 1.48
CA ALA A 74 -2.84 10.61 0.83
C ALA A 74 -3.48 10.09 -0.47
N LEU A 75 -2.69 9.45 -1.35
CA LEU A 75 -3.20 8.79 -2.55
C LEU A 75 -4.26 7.74 -2.21
N HIS A 76 -4.12 7.00 -1.10
CA HIS A 76 -5.12 6.02 -0.70
C HIS A 76 -6.46 6.65 -0.33
N TRP A 77 -6.48 7.69 0.51
CA TRP A 77 -7.73 8.37 0.88
C TRP A 77 -8.35 9.11 -0.30
N LEU A 78 -7.53 9.66 -1.19
CA LEU A 78 -8.01 10.30 -2.41
C LEU A 78 -8.62 9.28 -3.39
N THR A 79 -8.03 8.08 -3.55
CA THR A 79 -8.66 6.99 -4.31
C THR A 79 -10.00 6.58 -3.67
N VAL A 80 -10.05 6.42 -2.34
CA VAL A 80 -11.30 6.06 -1.63
C VAL A 80 -12.37 7.13 -1.81
N LEU A 81 -12.00 8.41 -1.73
CA LEU A 81 -12.92 9.52 -1.98
C LEU A 81 -13.46 9.48 -3.41
N CYS A 82 -12.60 9.36 -4.43
CA CYS A 82 -13.04 9.30 -5.83
C CYS A 82 -13.92 8.08 -6.13
N VAL A 83 -13.63 6.91 -5.55
CA VAL A 83 -14.49 5.71 -5.68
C VAL A 83 -15.86 5.93 -5.04
N LEU A 84 -15.91 6.48 -3.83
CA LEU A 84 -17.18 6.78 -3.15
C LEU A 84 -17.98 7.85 -3.91
N THR A 85 -17.32 8.90 -4.42
CA THR A 85 -17.95 9.92 -5.27
C THR A 85 -18.51 9.31 -6.55
N ALA A 86 -17.75 8.47 -7.26
CA ALA A 86 -18.22 7.81 -8.48
C ALA A 86 -19.46 6.92 -8.20
N ALA A 87 -19.42 6.12 -7.13
CA ALA A 87 -20.53 5.26 -6.74
C ALA A 87 -21.78 6.06 -6.34
N THR A 88 -21.63 7.11 -5.52
CA THR A 88 -22.76 7.96 -5.11
C THR A 88 -23.36 8.70 -6.31
N LEU A 89 -22.55 9.21 -7.24
CA LEU A 89 -23.05 9.95 -8.41
C LEU A 89 -23.90 9.08 -9.35
N VAL A 90 -23.53 7.82 -9.58
CA VAL A 90 -24.33 6.92 -10.43
C VAL A 90 -25.58 6.40 -9.70
N LEU A 91 -25.49 6.08 -8.40
CA LEU A 91 -26.67 5.65 -7.62
C LEU A 91 -27.71 6.78 -7.50
N VAL A 92 -27.27 8.03 -7.26
CA VAL A 92 -28.16 9.20 -7.18
C VAL A 92 -28.70 9.61 -8.56
N ARG A 93 -28.00 9.30 -9.66
CA ARG A 93 -28.47 9.58 -11.03
C ARG A 93 -29.74 8.81 -11.41
N ASP A 94 -29.99 7.66 -10.80
CA ASP A 94 -31.13 6.81 -11.16
C ASP A 94 -32.36 7.03 -10.26
N GLU A 95 -32.17 7.67 -9.09
CA GLU A 95 -33.22 8.19 -8.19
C GLU A 95 -33.73 9.59 -8.57
N LEU A 96 -33.07 10.29 -9.52
CA LEU A 96 -33.38 11.70 -9.86
C LEU A 96 -33.91 11.88 -11.28
N ASP A 97 -35.06 12.54 -11.39
CA ASP A 97 -35.64 13.00 -12.65
C ASP A 97 -34.89 14.21 -13.26
N GLY A 98 -35.00 14.33 -14.59
CA GLY A 98 -34.50 15.47 -15.35
C GLY A 98 -33.22 15.18 -16.15
N ARG A 99 -33.34 15.20 -17.49
CA ARG A 99 -32.26 14.86 -18.45
C ARG A 99 -30.93 15.59 -18.15
N ALA A 100 -30.98 16.89 -17.87
CA ALA A 100 -29.79 17.70 -17.60
C ALA A 100 -29.06 17.28 -16.31
N VAL A 101 -29.80 16.97 -15.25
CA VAL A 101 -29.22 16.51 -13.97
C VAL A 101 -28.59 15.13 -14.13
N ARG A 102 -29.30 14.19 -14.79
CA ARG A 102 -28.79 12.83 -15.05
C ARG A 102 -27.56 12.81 -15.97
N ALA A 103 -27.44 13.77 -16.89
CA ALA A 103 -26.24 13.97 -17.71
C ALA A 103 -25.07 14.53 -16.89
N TRP A 104 -25.31 15.57 -16.08
CA TRP A 104 -24.27 16.16 -15.22
C TRP A 104 -23.71 15.17 -14.19
N LEU A 105 -24.57 14.33 -13.59
CA LEU A 105 -24.16 13.28 -12.66
C LEU A 105 -23.33 12.17 -13.36
N LEU A 106 -23.70 11.80 -14.59
CA LEU A 106 -22.94 10.85 -15.41
C LEU A 106 -21.55 11.40 -15.74
N GLU A 107 -21.45 12.68 -16.10
CA GLU A 107 -20.18 13.31 -16.43
C GLU A 107 -19.26 13.47 -15.21
N GLY A 108 -19.85 13.79 -14.04
CA GLY A 108 -19.15 13.74 -12.77
C GLY A 108 -18.64 12.33 -12.41
N HIS A 109 -19.43 11.28 -12.71
CA HIS A 109 -19.01 9.89 -12.54
C HIS A 109 -17.84 9.52 -13.49
N ARG A 110 -17.91 9.91 -14.77
CA ARG A 110 -16.81 9.73 -15.75
C ARG A 110 -15.52 10.38 -15.27
N HIS A 111 -15.58 11.66 -14.87
CA HIS A 111 -14.44 12.38 -14.31
C HIS A 111 -13.89 11.72 -13.02
N ALA A 112 -14.76 11.24 -12.12
CA ALA A 112 -14.34 10.55 -10.90
C ALA A 112 -13.66 9.19 -11.20
N GLY A 113 -14.17 8.41 -12.16
CA GLY A 113 -13.57 7.15 -12.61
C GLY A 113 -12.18 7.35 -13.25
N LEU A 114 -12.03 8.35 -14.12
CA LEU A 114 -10.73 8.70 -14.71
C LEU A 114 -9.73 9.23 -13.68
N LEU A 115 -10.19 9.95 -12.65
CA LEU A 115 -9.36 10.28 -11.48
C LEU A 115 -8.92 9.03 -10.70
N VAL A 116 -9.78 8.01 -10.52
CA VAL A 116 -9.38 6.72 -9.93
C VAL A 116 -8.27 6.05 -10.75
N LEU A 117 -8.38 6.05 -12.08
CA LEU A 117 -7.34 5.49 -12.97
C LEU A 117 -6.00 6.23 -12.84
N LEU A 118 -6.02 7.57 -12.83
CA LEU A 118 -4.83 8.42 -12.63
C LEU A 118 -4.17 8.14 -11.27
N LEU A 119 -4.98 8.11 -10.20
CA LEU A 119 -4.51 7.87 -8.83
C LEU A 119 -3.99 6.44 -8.64
N PHE A 120 -4.60 5.47 -9.31
CA PHE A 120 -4.12 4.09 -9.37
C PHE A 120 -2.74 4.03 -10.02
N GLY A 121 -2.55 4.65 -11.20
CA GLY A 121 -1.25 4.72 -11.87
C GLY A 121 -0.16 5.34 -11.00
N ALA A 122 -0.45 6.51 -10.41
CA ALA A 122 0.45 7.18 -9.47
C ALA A 122 0.79 6.31 -8.24
N ARG A 123 -0.21 5.62 -7.67
CA ARG A 123 -0.05 4.71 -6.53
C ARG A 123 0.79 3.48 -6.88
N VAL A 124 0.59 2.88 -8.06
CA VAL A 124 1.36 1.72 -8.53
C VAL A 124 2.81 2.10 -8.80
N GLY A 125 3.06 3.18 -9.54
CA GLY A 125 4.44 3.67 -9.77
C GLY A 125 5.17 3.99 -8.46
N LEU A 126 4.49 4.63 -7.50
CA LEU A 126 5.06 4.93 -6.19
C LEU A 126 5.25 3.67 -5.32
N ARG A 127 4.38 2.67 -5.44
CA ARG A 127 4.53 1.35 -4.79
C ARG A 127 5.70 0.55 -5.36
N ILE A 128 5.94 0.60 -6.67
CA ILE A 128 7.13 0.02 -7.30
C ILE A 128 8.38 0.71 -6.77
N ARG A 129 8.41 2.06 -6.75
CA ARG A 129 9.55 2.85 -6.25
C ARG A 129 9.92 2.57 -4.79
N TYR A 130 8.94 2.35 -3.90
CA TYR A 130 9.18 2.03 -2.49
C TYR A 130 9.30 0.52 -2.20
N GLY A 131 9.01 -0.35 -3.16
CA GLY A 131 9.12 -1.80 -3.03
C GLY A 131 8.35 -2.42 -1.85
N LYS A 132 8.97 -3.40 -1.18
CA LYS A 132 8.39 -4.19 -0.08
C LYS A 132 8.39 -3.41 1.24
N LEU A 133 7.41 -2.50 1.41
CA LEU A 133 7.05 -1.96 2.72
C LEU A 133 6.81 -3.09 3.75
N GLN A 134 7.26 -2.88 4.99
CA GLN A 134 7.18 -3.87 6.06
C GLN A 134 5.71 -4.25 6.40
N PRO A 135 5.41 -5.53 6.72
CA PRO A 135 4.12 -5.93 7.26
C PRO A 135 3.85 -5.28 8.63
N GLY A 136 2.58 -5.02 8.94
CA GLY A 136 2.19 -4.69 10.31
C GLY A 136 2.07 -5.97 11.14
N GLY A 137 3.09 -6.29 11.93
CA GLY A 137 3.06 -7.46 12.82
C GLY A 137 3.05 -8.83 12.13
N ASN A 138 2.92 -9.88 12.94
CA ASN A 138 3.07 -11.28 12.53
C ASN A 138 1.70 -12.01 12.46
N HIS A 139 0.87 -11.64 11.49
CA HIS A 139 -0.45 -12.26 11.28
C HIS A 139 -0.39 -13.73 10.81
N PRO A 140 -1.45 -14.54 11.05
CA PRO A 140 -1.54 -15.92 10.57
C PRO A 140 -1.31 -16.06 9.06
N LYS A 141 -0.74 -17.19 8.62
CA LYS A 141 -0.56 -17.47 7.17
C LYS A 141 -1.86 -17.29 6.38
N ILE A 142 -2.99 -17.78 6.92
CA ILE A 142 -4.33 -17.66 6.32
C ILE A 142 -4.71 -16.18 6.16
N VAL A 143 -4.68 -15.38 7.24
CA VAL A 143 -5.01 -13.94 7.20
C VAL A 143 -4.11 -13.19 6.21
N ARG A 144 -2.81 -13.52 6.14
CA ARG A 144 -1.88 -12.94 5.16
C ARG A 144 -2.22 -13.30 3.72
N ILE A 145 -2.69 -14.52 3.45
CA ILE A 145 -3.12 -14.98 2.13
C ILE A 145 -4.43 -14.29 1.74
N CYS A 146 -5.44 -14.29 2.60
CA CYS A 146 -6.71 -13.58 2.36
C CYS A 146 -6.47 -12.09 2.09
N ALA A 147 -5.66 -11.42 2.93
CA ALA A 147 -5.30 -10.03 2.72
C ALA A 147 -4.58 -9.79 1.39
N ALA A 148 -3.68 -10.69 0.97
CA ALA A 148 -3.02 -10.59 -0.34
C ALA A 148 -4.02 -10.74 -1.50
N ILE A 149 -4.92 -11.72 -1.45
CA ILE A 149 -5.97 -11.92 -2.46
C ILE A 149 -6.89 -10.70 -2.54
N THR A 150 -7.39 -10.18 -1.41
CA THR A 150 -8.22 -8.96 -1.37
C THR A 150 -7.49 -7.75 -1.98
N HIS A 151 -6.19 -7.57 -1.69
CA HIS A 151 -5.43 -6.48 -2.30
C HIS A 151 -5.24 -6.66 -3.82
N VAL A 152 -4.97 -7.88 -4.31
CA VAL A 152 -4.84 -8.14 -5.75
C VAL A 152 -6.17 -7.92 -6.47
N ALA A 153 -7.27 -8.45 -5.93
CA ALA A 153 -8.60 -8.26 -6.49
C ALA A 153 -9.06 -6.79 -6.47
N LEU A 154 -8.79 -6.04 -5.40
CA LEU A 154 -9.04 -4.59 -5.37
C LEU A 154 -8.21 -3.84 -6.42
N TYR A 155 -6.94 -4.19 -6.63
CA TYR A 155 -6.12 -3.53 -7.65
C TYR A 155 -6.57 -3.88 -9.07
N ALA A 156 -6.99 -5.12 -9.32
CA ALA A 156 -7.56 -5.54 -10.59
C ALA A 156 -8.87 -4.79 -10.90
N LEU A 157 -9.80 -4.73 -9.94
CA LEU A 157 -11.09 -4.04 -10.11
C LEU A 157 -10.94 -2.52 -10.23
N LEU A 158 -10.07 -1.88 -9.44
CA LEU A 158 -9.80 -0.43 -9.54
C LEU A 158 -9.15 -0.01 -10.87
N LEU A 159 -8.48 -0.94 -11.56
CA LEU A 159 -7.96 -0.73 -12.92
C LEU A 159 -9.01 -1.05 -13.99
N ALA A 160 -9.68 -2.20 -13.87
CA ALA A 160 -10.64 -2.68 -14.86
C ALA A 160 -11.89 -1.78 -14.94
N GLN A 161 -12.42 -1.29 -13.82
CA GLN A 161 -13.63 -0.47 -13.78
C GLN A 161 -13.58 0.79 -14.68
N PRO A 162 -12.60 1.71 -14.53
CA PRO A 162 -12.52 2.89 -15.39
C PRO A 162 -12.14 2.54 -16.85
N LEU A 163 -11.40 1.46 -17.08
CA LEU A 163 -11.09 1.00 -18.44
C LEU A 163 -12.33 0.44 -19.16
N LEU A 164 -13.17 -0.33 -18.46
CA LEU A 164 -14.47 -0.79 -18.97
C LEU A 164 -15.39 0.39 -19.26
N GLY A 165 -15.44 1.40 -18.39
CA GLY A 165 -16.26 2.60 -18.59
C GLY A 165 -15.82 3.46 -19.79
N TRP A 166 -14.51 3.62 -20.00
CA TRP A 166 -13.94 4.32 -21.17
C TRP A 166 -14.08 3.49 -22.45
N ALA A 167 -13.91 2.17 -22.41
CA ALA A 167 -14.15 1.29 -23.55
C ALA A 167 -15.64 1.27 -23.95
N MET A 168 -16.56 1.20 -22.99
CA MET A 168 -18.01 1.37 -23.19
C MET A 168 -18.31 2.76 -23.79
N SER A 169 -17.67 3.80 -23.24
CA SER A 169 -17.60 5.17 -23.81
C SER A 169 -17.37 5.14 -25.33
N SER A 170 -16.23 4.53 -25.70
CA SER A 170 -15.73 4.44 -27.07
C SER A 170 -16.61 3.59 -27.99
N ALA A 171 -17.10 2.44 -27.51
CA ALA A 171 -17.94 1.53 -28.28
C ALA A 171 -19.31 2.15 -28.60
N ALA A 172 -19.83 3.02 -27.73
CA ALA A 172 -21.07 3.76 -27.94
C ALA A 172 -20.93 5.04 -28.79
N GLY A 173 -19.74 5.33 -29.35
CA GLY A 173 -19.50 6.57 -30.09
C GLY A 173 -19.51 7.85 -29.24
N GLU A 174 -19.35 7.75 -27.92
CA GLU A 174 -19.33 8.89 -27.01
C GLU A 174 -17.89 9.36 -26.70
N ASP A 175 -17.58 10.60 -27.09
CA ASP A 175 -16.33 11.28 -26.76
C ASP A 175 -16.11 11.40 -25.24
N VAL A 176 -15.12 10.67 -24.72
CA VAL A 176 -14.76 10.72 -23.30
C VAL A 176 -13.89 11.94 -23.02
N HIS A 177 -14.43 12.89 -22.26
CA HIS A 177 -13.75 14.13 -21.91
C HIS A 177 -13.11 14.06 -20.51
N PHE A 178 -11.94 14.68 -20.34
CA PHE A 178 -11.23 14.76 -19.07
C PHE A 178 -10.54 16.12 -18.91
N PHE A 179 -11.07 16.98 -18.04
CA PHE A 179 -10.56 18.34 -17.78
C PHE A 179 -10.34 19.19 -19.07
N GLY A 180 -11.23 19.02 -20.06
CA GLY A 180 -11.15 19.75 -21.35
C GLY A 180 -10.26 19.10 -22.42
N LEU A 181 -9.67 17.93 -22.15
CA LEU A 181 -9.05 17.08 -23.16
C LEU A 181 -10.02 15.97 -23.57
N THR A 182 -10.26 15.79 -24.86
CA THR A 182 -10.93 14.59 -25.40
C THR A 182 -9.92 13.45 -25.42
N LEU A 183 -10.26 12.33 -24.79
CA LEU A 183 -9.42 11.13 -24.76
C LEU A 183 -9.65 10.29 -26.03
N PRO A 184 -8.61 9.61 -26.56
CA PRO A 184 -8.78 8.74 -27.73
C PRO A 184 -9.70 7.56 -27.39
N ALA A 185 -10.46 7.11 -28.39
CA ALA A 185 -11.25 5.89 -28.30
C ALA A 185 -10.34 4.65 -28.05
N LEU A 186 -10.72 3.80 -27.10
CA LEU A 186 -9.99 2.55 -26.78
C LEU A 186 -10.36 1.40 -27.73
N VAL A 187 -11.56 1.45 -28.29
CA VAL A 187 -12.15 0.49 -29.24
C VAL A 187 -12.96 1.27 -30.28
N GLY A 188 -13.22 0.68 -31.44
CA GLY A 188 -14.13 1.26 -32.42
C GLY A 188 -15.60 1.17 -32.01
N GLU A 189 -16.44 1.96 -32.65
CA GLU A 189 -17.91 1.98 -32.46
C GLU A 189 -18.51 0.60 -32.77
N ASN A 190 -19.28 0.05 -31.82
CA ASN A 190 -19.95 -1.24 -31.91
C ASN A 190 -20.98 -1.37 -30.77
N GLU A 191 -22.28 -1.41 -31.11
CA GLU A 191 -23.37 -1.42 -30.12
C GLU A 191 -23.39 -2.71 -29.28
N ASP A 192 -23.23 -3.89 -29.89
CA ASP A 192 -23.17 -5.19 -29.19
C ASP A 192 -22.06 -5.20 -28.11
N LEU A 193 -20.91 -4.60 -28.43
CA LEU A 193 -19.77 -4.46 -27.53
C LEU A 193 -20.02 -3.42 -26.44
N ALA A 194 -20.73 -2.32 -26.75
CA ALA A 194 -21.11 -1.32 -25.75
C ALA A 194 -22.02 -1.93 -24.67
N ASP A 195 -23.03 -2.72 -25.07
CA ASP A 195 -23.92 -3.43 -24.14
C ASP A 195 -23.18 -4.49 -23.32
N ALA A 196 -22.31 -5.27 -23.95
CA ALA A 196 -21.48 -6.26 -23.23
C ALA A 196 -20.54 -5.59 -22.21
N LEU A 197 -19.89 -4.48 -22.59
CA LEU A 197 -19.04 -3.70 -21.69
C LEU A 197 -19.84 -3.02 -20.57
N GLN A 198 -21.09 -2.61 -20.82
CA GLN A 198 -21.99 -2.08 -19.80
C GLN A 198 -22.31 -3.15 -18.74
N SER A 199 -22.68 -4.37 -19.15
CA SER A 199 -22.91 -5.48 -18.21
C SER A 199 -21.65 -5.73 -17.36
N TRP A 200 -20.49 -5.91 -17.99
CA TRP A 200 -19.24 -6.17 -17.27
C TRP A 200 -18.82 -5.02 -16.36
N HIS A 201 -19.13 -3.77 -16.73
CA HIS A 201 -18.89 -2.60 -15.88
C HIS A 201 -19.81 -2.63 -14.64
N ILE A 202 -21.09 -2.96 -14.79
CA ILE A 202 -22.05 -3.09 -13.68
C ILE A 202 -21.66 -4.26 -12.75
N ASP A 203 -21.37 -5.44 -13.32
CA ASP A 203 -20.95 -6.63 -12.57
C ASP A 203 -19.68 -6.38 -11.74
N ALA A 204 -18.66 -5.78 -12.37
CA ALA A 204 -17.42 -5.42 -11.69
C ALA A 204 -17.57 -4.25 -10.70
N ALA A 205 -18.58 -3.38 -10.86
CA ALA A 205 -18.91 -2.33 -9.89
C ALA A 205 -19.49 -2.92 -8.60
N TRP A 206 -20.44 -3.86 -8.72
CA TRP A 206 -20.96 -4.61 -7.58
C TRP A 206 -19.87 -5.44 -6.89
N ALA A 207 -19.03 -6.13 -7.66
CA ALA A 207 -17.88 -6.86 -7.11
C ALA A 207 -16.91 -5.94 -6.35
N LEU A 208 -16.62 -4.74 -6.88
CA LEU A 208 -15.79 -3.74 -6.21
C LEU A 208 -16.45 -3.23 -4.93
N LEU A 209 -17.74 -2.90 -4.95
CA LEU A 209 -18.47 -2.38 -3.78
C LEU A 209 -18.52 -3.40 -2.63
N VAL A 210 -18.81 -4.67 -2.94
CA VAL A 210 -18.75 -5.78 -1.97
C VAL A 210 -17.33 -5.92 -1.41
N LEU A 211 -16.30 -5.91 -2.26
CA LEU A 211 -14.91 -6.10 -1.82
C LEU A 211 -14.37 -4.92 -1.01
N VAL A 212 -14.78 -3.68 -1.32
CA VAL A 212 -14.50 -2.48 -0.53
C VAL A 212 -15.20 -2.55 0.83
N THR A 213 -16.45 -3.02 0.87
CA THR A 213 -17.19 -3.20 2.13
C THR A 213 -16.54 -4.25 3.03
N LEU A 214 -16.13 -5.40 2.46
CA LEU A 214 -15.37 -6.43 3.17
C LEU A 214 -13.99 -5.92 3.64
N HIS A 215 -13.30 -5.11 2.83
CA HIS A 215 -12.01 -4.51 3.19
C HIS A 215 -12.16 -3.51 4.36
N LEU A 216 -13.19 -2.67 4.34
CA LEU A 216 -13.52 -1.76 5.43
C LEU A 216 -13.89 -2.53 6.70
N GLY A 217 -14.79 -3.53 6.60
CA GLY A 217 -15.17 -4.39 7.72
C GLY A 217 -13.96 -5.09 8.35
N ALA A 218 -13.05 -5.62 7.53
CA ALA A 218 -11.78 -6.20 8.00
C ALA A 218 -10.90 -5.15 8.71
N ALA A 219 -10.74 -3.94 8.15
CA ALA A 219 -9.94 -2.88 8.75
C ALA A 219 -10.50 -2.41 10.11
N LEU A 220 -11.83 -2.34 10.25
CA LEU A 220 -12.51 -2.02 11.52
C LEU A 220 -12.40 -3.17 12.53
N TRP A 221 -12.57 -4.42 12.10
CA TRP A 221 -12.38 -5.61 12.95
C TRP A 221 -10.96 -5.70 13.51
N HIS A 222 -9.96 -5.49 12.64
CA HIS A 222 -8.55 -5.41 13.02
C HIS A 222 -8.28 -4.27 14.02
N HIS A 223 -8.93 -3.11 13.84
CA HIS A 223 -8.75 -1.94 14.72
C HIS A 223 -9.45 -2.06 16.08
N PHE A 224 -10.68 -2.60 16.15
CA PHE A 224 -11.47 -2.64 17.38
C PHE A 224 -11.32 -3.95 18.16
N VAL A 225 -11.26 -5.10 17.46
CA VAL A 225 -11.23 -6.43 18.08
C VAL A 225 -9.79 -6.90 18.29
N LEU A 226 -8.97 -6.92 17.24
CA LEU A 226 -7.54 -7.28 17.36
C LEU A 226 -6.69 -6.14 17.96
N ARG A 227 -7.22 -4.89 17.95
CA ARG A 227 -6.54 -3.67 18.42
C ARG A 227 -5.19 -3.40 17.77
N ASP A 228 -5.04 -3.85 16.52
CA ASP A 228 -3.78 -3.80 15.80
C ASP A 228 -3.46 -2.40 15.26
N HIS A 229 -2.46 -2.32 14.38
CA HIS A 229 -2.00 -1.08 13.78
C HIS A 229 -2.32 -0.96 12.28
N THR A 230 -3.12 -1.88 11.73
CA THR A 230 -3.47 -1.96 10.30
C THR A 230 -4.16 -0.68 9.82
N LEU A 231 -5.20 -0.23 10.52
CA LEU A 231 -5.85 1.06 10.26
C LEU A 231 -4.95 2.25 10.64
N ARG A 232 -4.20 2.15 11.75
CA ARG A 232 -3.32 3.24 12.23
C ARG A 232 -2.18 3.57 11.25
N MET A 233 -1.69 2.59 10.48
CA MET A 233 -0.72 2.79 9.39
C MET A 233 -1.32 3.50 8.16
N MET A 234 -2.65 3.59 8.05
CA MET A 234 -3.34 4.35 6.99
C MET A 234 -3.90 5.69 7.49
N LEU A 235 -3.91 6.00 8.79
CA LEU A 235 -4.39 7.30 9.25
C LEU A 235 -3.37 8.43 8.91
N PRO A 236 -3.82 9.62 8.48
CA PRO A 236 -2.95 10.78 8.35
C PRO A 236 -2.36 11.21 9.70
N ARG A 237 -1.12 10.77 9.99
CA ARG A 237 -0.39 11.15 11.20
C ARG A 237 -0.07 12.65 11.19
N ARG A 238 -0.93 13.43 11.87
CA ARG A 238 -0.67 14.83 12.27
C ARG A 238 0.58 14.87 13.16
N HIS A 239 1.55 15.71 12.82
CA HIS A 239 2.57 16.11 13.79
C HIS A 239 1.92 16.96 14.88
N ARG A 240 2.17 16.56 16.13
CA ARG A 240 2.62 17.51 17.15
C ARG A 240 4.14 17.45 17.18
#